data_AF-A0A1E4NEV9-F1
#
_entry.id   AF-A0A1E4NEV9-F1
#
_cell.length_a   1.000
_cell.length_b   1.000
_cell.length_c   1.000
_cell.angle_alpha   90.00
_cell.angle_beta   90.00
_cell.angle_gamma   90.00
#
_symmetry.space_group_name_H-M   'P 1'
#
loop_
_entity.id
_entity.type
_entity.pdbx_description
1 polymer ?
#
loop_
_entity_poly.entity_id
_entity_poly.type
_entity_poly.pdbx_seq_one_letter_code
_entity_poly.pdbx_strand_id
1 'polypeptide(L)' 'MEWLIWFSKPENTKPLALIIFFVTFIGILIYAYGSKTRSEKLESYRDIPFLDDEEGTKDKQ' A
#
# COMPACT_ATOMS: atom_id res chain seq x y z
N MET A 1 -27.47 22.24 -0.18
CA MET A 1 -27.14 21.60 1.12
C MET A 1 -27.82 20.23 1.31
N GLU A 2 -28.82 19.87 0.52
CA GLU A 2 -29.48 18.54 0.51
C GLU A 2 -28.50 17.36 0.47
N TRP A 3 -27.40 17.48 -0.30
CA TRP A 3 -26.38 16.42 -0.39
C TRP A 3 -25.61 16.21 0.91
N LEU A 4 -25.45 17.24 1.75
CA LEU A 4 -24.82 17.10 3.07
C LEU A 4 -25.76 16.42 4.06
N ILE A 5 -27.05 16.74 3.99
CA ILE A 5 -28.10 16.12 4.80
C ILE A 5 -28.25 14.64 4.46
N TRP A 6 -27.97 14.25 3.21
CA TRP A 6 -27.93 12.85 2.79
C TRP A 6 -26.90 12.02 3.58
N PHE A 7 -25.72 12.56 3.94
CA PHE A 7 -24.73 11.86 4.77
C PHE A 7 -25.18 11.67 6.22
N SER A 8 -26.07 12.53 6.72
CA SER A 8 -26.59 12.45 8.08
C SER A 8 -27.67 11.38 8.24
N LYS A 9 -28.15 10.77 7.14
CA LYS A 9 -29.13 9.70 7.17
C LYS A 9 -28.45 8.35 7.46
N PRO A 10 -28.87 7.62 8.51
CA PRO A 10 -28.25 6.34 8.89
C PRO A 10 -28.39 5.25 7.83
N GLU A 11 -29.41 5.33 6.97
CA GLU A 11 -29.62 4.44 5.83
C GLU A 11 -28.46 4.48 4.82
N ASN A 12 -27.81 5.63 4.69
CA ASN A 12 -26.73 5.85 3.74
C ASN A 12 -25.35 5.52 4.32
N THR A 13 -25.23 5.24 5.62
CA THR A 13 -23.96 4.94 6.28
C THR A 13 -23.26 3.71 5.67
N LYS A 14 -24.02 2.69 5.28
CA LYS A 14 -23.48 1.46 4.65
C LYS A 14 -22.83 1.73 3.29
N PRO A 15 -23.53 2.29 2.29
CA PRO A 15 -22.90 2.62 1.01
C PRO A 15 -21.82 3.68 1.15
N LEU A 16 -21.97 4.64 2.08
CA LEU A 16 -20.95 5.65 2.35
C LEU A 16 -19.63 5.03 2.82
N ALA A 17 -19.69 4.13 3.81
CA ALA A 17 -18.53 3.43 4.31
C ALA A 17 -17.84 2.64 3.19
N LEU A 18 -18.61 1.98 2.32
CA LEU A 18 -18.06 1.25 1.18
C LEU A 18 -17.29 2.16 0.22
N ILE A 19 -17.86 3.31 -0.14
CA ILE A 19 -17.20 4.27 -1.04
C ILE A 19 -15.91 4.79 -0.41
N ILE A 20 -15.95 5.19 0.87
CA ILE A 20 -14.77 5.69 1.58
C ILE A 20 -13.68 4.62 1.62
N PHE A 21 -14.01 3.39 2.01
CA PHE A 21 -13.06 2.28 2.04
C PHE A 21 -12.47 2.00 0.66
N PHE A 22 -13.30 1.99 -0.37
CA PHE A 22 -12.86 1.70 -1.73
C PHE A 22 -11.93 2.78 -2.28
N VAL A 23 -12.32 4.06 -2.16
CA VAL A 23 -11.48 5.18 -2.61
C VAL A 23 -10.18 5.24 -1.81
N THR A 24 -10.23 5.00 -0.49
CA THR A 24 -9.04 4.94 0.36
C THR A 24 -8.11 3.81 -0.10
N PHE A 25 -8.65 2.63 -0.38
CA PHE A 25 -7.88 1.49 -0.86
C PHE A 25 -7.20 1.79 -2.21
N ILE A 26 -7.94 2.33 -3.18
CA ILE A 26 -7.38 2.74 -4.47
C ILE A 26 -6.31 3.83 -4.28
N GLY A 27 -6.54 4.79 -3.37
CA GLY A 27 -5.56 5.81 -3.02
C GLY A 27 -4.26 5.22 -2.48
N ILE A 28 -4.33 4.20 -1.62
CA ILE A 28 -3.16 3.48 -1.12
C ILE A 28 -2.44 2.77 -2.27
N LEU A 29 -3.15 2.11 -3.18
CA LEU A 29 -2.53 1.46 -4.32
C LEU A 29 -1.80 2.46 -5.22
N ILE A 30 -2.42 3.59 -5.53
CA ILE A 30 -1.79 4.67 -6.31
C ILE A 30 -0.58 5.23 -5.56
N TYR A 31 -0.65 5.40 -4.24
CA TYR A 31 0.48 5.88 -3.46
C TYR A 31 1.65 4.88 -3.41
N ALA A 32 1.35 3.59 -3.24
CA ALA A 32 2.34 2.53 -3.14
C ALA A 32 2.99 2.22 -4.50
N TYR A 33 2.19 2.14 -5.56
CA TYR A 33 2.62 1.63 -6.87
C TYR A 33 2.64 2.69 -7.98
N GLY A 34 2.02 3.86 -7.77
CA GLY A 34 1.91 4.89 -8.80
C GLY A 34 3.20 5.67 -9.07
N SER A 35 4.22 5.54 -8.21
CA SER A 35 5.53 6.17 -8.43
C SER A 35 6.60 5.13 -8.76
N LYS A 36 7.25 5.31 -9.92
CA LYS A 36 8.41 4.50 -10.33
C LYS A 36 9.50 4.48 -9.26
N THR A 37 9.77 5.61 -8.61
CA THR A 37 10.80 5.72 -7.56
C THR A 37 10.51 4.84 -6.34
N ARG A 38 9.23 4.67 -5.96
CA ARG A 38 8.85 3.79 -4.85
C ARG A 38 8.88 2.32 -5.24
N SER A 39 8.50 2.02 -6.48
CA SER A 39 8.55 0.67 -7.02
C SER A 39 9.99 0.17 -7.19
N GLU A 40 10.92 1.04 -7.61
CA GLU A 40 12.34 0.71 -7.79
C GLU A 40 13.02 0.36 -6.46
N LYS A 41 12.64 1.04 -5.38
CA LYS A 41 13.09 0.68 -4.02
C LYS A 41 12.54 -0.69 -3.58
N LEU A 42 11.31 -1.04 -3.94
CA LEU A 42 10.77 -2.37 -3.65
C LEU A 42 11.46 -3.45 -4.52
N GLU A 43 11.80 -3.14 -5.77
CA GLU A 43 12.58 -4.03 -6.62
C GLU A 43 14.03 -4.21 -6.15
N SER A 44 14.64 -3.20 -5.51
CA SER A 44 15.98 -3.35 -4.93
C SER A 44 16.08 -4.40 -3.81
N TYR A 45 14.94 -4.80 -3.23
CA TYR A 45 14.83 -5.88 -2.26
C TYR A 45 14.37 -7.21 -2.89
N ARG A 46 14.35 -7.32 -4.23
CA ARG A 46 14.00 -8.58 -4.91
C ARG A 46 15.08 -9.64 -4.73
N ASP A 47 16.33 -9.24 -4.90
CA ASP A 47 17.50 -10.11 -4.89
C ASP A 47 18.27 -9.97 -3.57
N ILE A 48 17.56 -10.09 -2.44
CA ILE A 48 18.22 -10.20 -1.14
C ILE A 48 18.81 -11.61 -1.09
N PRO A 49 20.13 -11.78 -0.96
CA PRO A 49 20.72 -13.10 -0.77
C PRO A 49 20.10 -13.73 0.48
N PHE A 50 19.78 -15.02 0.41
CA PHE A 50 19.37 -15.74 1.60
C PHE A 50 20.54 -15.74 2.58
N LEU A 51 20.26 -15.65 3.89
CA LEU A 51 21.29 -15.74 4.93
C LEU A 51 22.09 -17.06 4.82
N ASP A 52 21.49 -18.10 4.23
CA ASP A 52 22.11 -19.39 3.96
C ASP A 52 23.06 -19.37 2.75
N ASP A 53 22.93 -18.39 1.85
CA ASP A 53 23.85 -18.17 0.72
C ASP A 53 25.08 -17.33 1.13
N GLU A 54 25.13 -16.80 2.36
CA GLU A 54 26.33 -16.14 2.94
C GLU A 54 27.39 -17.14 3.43
N GLU A 55 27.53 -18.31 2.79
CA GLU A 55 28.71 -19.17 2.96
C GLU A 55 29.93 -18.60 2.21
N GLY A 56 30.51 -17.48 2.67
CA GLY A 56 31.56 -16.85 1.87
C GLY A 56 32.47 -15.81 2.49
N THR A 57 32.12 -15.13 3.58
CA THR A 57 33.10 -14.29 4.30
C THR A 57 33.91 -15.19 5.23
N LYS A 58 34.78 -15.96 4.59
CA LYS A 58 35.97 -16.52 5.22
C LYS A 58 36.81 -15.34 5.71
N ASP A 59 36.61 -14.91 6.95
CA ASP A 59 37.65 -14.27 7.73
C ASP A 59 38.74 -15.33 8.00
N LYS A 60 39.58 -15.51 6.97
CA LYS A 60 40.97 -15.86 7.14
C LYS A 60 41.71 -14.57 7.49
N GLN A 61 41.81 -14.24 8.78
CA GLN A 61 43.05 -13.73 9.38
C GLN A 61 43.00 -13.79 10.90
#